data_AF-A0A5B6TDM4-F1
#
_entry.id   AF-A0A5B6TDM4-F1
#
_cell.length_a   1.000
_cell.length_b   1.000
_cell.length_c   1.000
_cell.angle_alpha   90.00
_cell.angle_beta   90.00
_cell.angle_gamma   90.00
#
_symmetry.space_group_name_H-M   'P 1'
#
loop_
_entity.id
_entity.type
_entity.pdbx_description
1 polymer ?
#
loop_
_entity_poly.entity_id
_entity_poly.type
_entity_poly.pdbx_seq_one_letter_code
_entity_poly.pdbx_strand_id
1 'polypeptide(L)' 'MNIIFLLICISLLVAILFLGAFLWAVRSGQYEDDYTPSVRILFDNELTKKQPITSISTKSMEDTAHVS' A
#
# COMPACT_ATOMS: atom_id res chain seq x y z
N MET A 1 -16.86 48.71 -14.02
CA MET A 1 -17.50 47.52 -14.65
C MET A 1 -16.53 46.53 -15.29
N ASN A 2 -15.20 46.69 -15.18
CA ASN A 2 -14.22 45.72 -15.70
C ASN A 2 -13.91 44.59 -14.71
N ILE A 3 -14.00 44.89 -13.40
CA ILE A 3 -13.61 43.95 -12.33
C ILE A 3 -14.47 42.68 -12.33
N ILE A 4 -15.76 42.79 -12.69
CA ILE A 4 -16.69 41.66 -12.74
C ILE A 4 -16.23 40.64 -13.79
N PHE A 5 -15.75 41.08 -14.94
CA PHE A 5 -15.21 40.20 -15.98
C PHE A 5 -13.93 39.48 -15.50
N LEU A 6 -13.04 40.19 -14.79
CA LEU A 6 -11.83 39.58 -14.21
C LEU A 6 -12.18 38.50 -13.17
N LEU A 7 -13.13 38.77 -12.29
CA LEU A 7 -13.58 37.80 -11.28
C LEU A 7 -14.20 36.55 -11.92
N ILE A 8 -14.98 36.72 -12.98
CA ILE A 8 -15.57 35.60 -13.74
C ILE A 8 -14.49 34.74 -14.38
N CYS A 9 -13.49 35.34 -15.01
CA CYS A 9 -12.38 34.59 -15.61
C CYS A 9 -11.60 33.78 -14.56
N ILE A 10 -11.27 34.39 -13.43
CA ILE A 10 -10.53 33.72 -12.34
C ILE A 10 -11.37 32.60 -11.72
N SER A 11 -12.65 32.84 -11.44
CA SER A 11 -13.54 31.84 -10.88
C SER A 11 -13.70 30.63 -11.81
N LEU A 12 -13.87 30.87 -13.11
CA LEU A 12 -13.99 29.81 -14.10
C LEU A 12 -12.69 29.01 -14.24
N LEU A 13 -11.53 29.69 -14.23
CA LEU A 13 -10.22 29.04 -14.28
C LEU A 13 -10.03 28.09 -13.09
N VAL A 14 -10.34 28.56 -11.87
CA VAL A 14 -10.24 27.74 -10.66
C VAL A 14 -11.19 26.55 -10.71
N ALA A 15 -12.43 26.75 -11.18
CA ALA A 15 -13.41 25.68 -11.32
C ALA A 15 -12.95 24.58 -12.29
N ILE A 16 -12.39 24.96 -13.44
CA ILE A 16 -11.87 24.00 -14.43
C ILE A 16 -10.64 23.27 -13.88
N LEU A 17 -9.71 23.97 -13.22
CA LEU A 17 -8.55 23.35 -12.59
C LEU A 17 -8.95 22.34 -11.52
N PHE A 18 -9.89 22.72 -10.65
CA PHE A 18 -10.40 21.84 -9.60
C PHE A 18 -11.09 20.61 -10.19
N LEU A 19 -11.95 20.79 -11.19
CA LEU A 19 -12.65 19.69 -11.85
C LEU A 19 -11.67 18.77 -12.59
N GLY A 20 -10.66 19.32 -13.27
CA GLY A 20 -9.62 18.54 -13.95
C GLY A 20 -8.79 17.71 -12.98
N ALA A 21 -8.35 18.30 -11.87
CA ALA A 21 -7.64 17.59 -10.81
C ALA A 21 -8.52 16.50 -10.16
N PHE A 22 -9.80 16.80 -9.93
CA PHE A 22 -10.77 15.84 -9.39
C PHE A 22 -10.95 14.63 -10.30
N LEU A 23 -11.18 14.85 -11.60
CA LEU A 23 -11.33 13.77 -12.57
C LEU A 23 -10.05 12.95 -12.72
N TRP A 24 -8.87 13.59 -12.66
CA TRP A 24 -7.58 12.89 -12.67
C TRP A 24 -7.42 12.00 -11.43
N ALA A 25 -7.73 12.50 -10.24
CA ALA A 25 -7.65 11.74 -8.99
C ALA A 25 -8.60 10.53 -8.98
N VAL A 26 -9.86 10.72 -9.39
CA VAL A 26 -10.85 9.63 -9.51
C VAL A 26 -10.37 8.57 -10.51
N ARG A 27 -9.78 8.99 -11.63
CA ARG A 27 -9.31 8.07 -12.67
C ARG A 27 -7.95 7.44 -12.36
N SER A 28 -7.18 8.00 -11.42
CA SER A 28 -5.88 7.50 -10.98
C SER A 28 -5.97 6.20 -10.17
N GLY A 29 -7.17 5.64 -9.96
CA GLY A 29 -7.32 4.31 -9.36
C GLY A 29 -6.78 4.24 -7.94
N GLN A 30 -6.81 5.35 -7.20
CA GLN A 30 -6.35 5.39 -5.79
C GLN A 30 -7.21 4.51 -4.86
N TYR A 31 -8.30 3.91 -5.40
CA TYR A 31 -9.21 2.98 -4.74
C TYR A 31 -8.87 1.50 -4.97
N GLU A 32 -7.81 1.18 -5.73
CA GLU A 32 -7.48 -0.21 -6.06
C GLU A 32 -6.80 -0.96 -4.89
N ASP A 33 -6.42 -0.25 -3.81
CA ASP A 33 -5.86 -0.84 -2.58
C ASP A 33 -6.84 -0.80 -1.39
N ASP A 34 -8.15 -0.86 -1.66
CA ASP A 34 -9.18 -1.08 -0.63
C ASP A 34 -9.36 -2.57 -0.27
N TYR A 35 -8.63 -3.48 -0.92
CA TYR A 35 -8.61 -4.92 -0.58
C TYR A 35 -7.65 -5.23 0.59
N THR A 36 -7.95 -4.55 1.69
CA THR A 36 -7.97 -5.02 3.08
C THR A 36 -6.88 -6.06 3.46
N PRO A 37 -5.74 -5.61 4.02
CA PRO A 37 -4.82 -6.49 4.76
C PRO A 37 -5.53 -7.29 5.87
N SER A 38 -6.63 -6.76 6.42
CA SER A 38 -7.47 -7.44 7.43
C SER A 38 -8.15 -8.72 6.93
N VAL A 39 -8.47 -8.83 5.63
CA VAL A 39 -9.08 -10.04 5.04
C VAL A 39 -8.04 -11.13 4.94
N ARG A 40 -6.82 -10.78 4.50
CA ARG A 40 -5.68 -11.70 4.48
C ARG A 40 -5.37 -12.21 5.89
N ILE A 41 -5.32 -11.34 6.90
CA ILE A 41 -5.02 -11.71 8.29
C ILE A 41 -6.12 -12.60 8.92
N LEU A 42 -7.39 -12.41 8.55
CA LEU A 42 -8.50 -13.25 9.03
C LEU A 42 -8.44 -14.69 8.45
N PHE A 43 -7.97 -14.87 7.22
CA PHE A 43 -7.91 -16.17 6.55
C PHE A 43 -6.52 -16.85 6.60
N ASP A 44 -5.44 -16.12 6.93
CA ASP A 44 -4.09 -16.66 7.08
C ASP A 44 -3.93 -17.58 8.31
N ASN A 45 -4.82 -17.47 9.30
CA ASN A 45 -4.77 -18.29 10.53
C ASN A 45 -5.23 -19.75 10.32
N GLU A 46 -5.92 -20.06 9.21
CA GLU A 46 -6.45 -21.40 8.95
C GLU A 46 -5.45 -22.31 8.21
N LEU A 47 -4.42 -21.76 7.56
CA LEU A 47 -3.49 -22.52 6.71
C LEU A 47 -2.17 -22.91 7.40
N THR A 48 -1.87 -22.43 8.61
CA THR A 48 -0.62 -22.75 9.33
C THR A 48 -0.78 -23.88 10.36
N LYS A 49 -1.46 -24.98 10.00
CA LYS A 49 -1.44 -26.24 10.80
C LYS A 49 -0.66 -27.38 10.15
N LYS A 50 0.21 -27.13 9.18
CA LYS A 50 1.07 -28.21 8.65
C LYS A 50 2.36 -27.72 7.99
N GLN A 51 3.35 -27.38 8.79
CA GLN A 51 4.76 -27.52 8.38
C GLN A 51 5.54 -28.14 9.56
N PRO A 52 6.23 -29.26 9.36
CA PRO A 52 7.03 -29.90 10.40
C PRO A 52 8.24 -29.02 10.71
N ILE A 53 8.54 -28.91 12.00
CA ILE A 53 9.72 -28.26 12.56
C ILE A 53 10.95 -29.00 12.01
N THR A 54 11.62 -28.46 11.00
CA THR A 54 12.94 -28.94 10.56
C THR A 54 13.67 -27.78 9.91
N SER A 55 14.55 -27.12 10.67
CA SER A 55 15.86 -26.61 10.20
C SER A 55 16.41 -25.42 11.00
N ILE A 56 16.46 -25.42 12.34
CA ILE A 56 17.38 -24.49 13.04
C ILE A 56 17.97 -25.13 14.30
N SER A 57 19.31 -25.22 14.33
CA SER A 57 20.18 -25.39 15.51
C SER A 57 20.66 -26.80 15.91
N THR A 58 21.56 -27.41 15.12
CA THR A 58 22.63 -28.30 15.63
C THR A 58 24.01 -28.06 15.01
N LYS A 59 24.22 -26.94 14.28
CA LYS A 59 25.54 -26.59 13.70
C LYS A 59 26.45 -25.84 14.68
N SER A 60 26.48 -26.20 15.96
CA SER A 60 27.29 -25.48 16.97
C SER A 60 28.11 -26.35 17.92
N MET A 61 28.07 -27.68 17.84
CA MET A 61 28.77 -28.54 18.80
C MET A 61 29.37 -29.80 18.15
N GLU A 62 30.15 -29.69 17.06
CA GLU A 62 30.92 -30.85 16.56
C GLU A 62 32.15 -30.51 15.69
N ASP A 63 32.85 -29.39 15.91
CA ASP A 63 34.09 -29.10 15.14
C ASP A 63 35.26 -28.52 15.95
N THR A 64 35.29 -28.78 17.26
CA THR A 64 36.44 -28.41 18.11
C THR A 64 36.91 -29.52 19.06
N ALA A 65 36.38 -30.74 18.95
CA ALA A 65 36.81 -31.88 19.75
C ALA A 65 37.80 -32.82 19.04
N HIS A 66 38.39 -32.42 17.90
CA HIS A 66 39.27 -33.34 17.16
C HIS A 66 40.45 -32.69 16.41
N VAL A 67 41.09 -31.65 16.96
CA VAL A 67 42.52 -31.37 16.70
C VAL A 67 43.17 -30.80 17.95
N SER A 68 43.50 -31.69 18.90
CA SER A 68 44.73 -31.70 19.72
C SER A 68 44.64 -32.75 20.82
#